data_AF-A0A411MHF6-F1
#
_entry.id   AF-A0A411MHF6-F1
#
_cell.length_a   1.000
_cell.length_b   1.000
_cell.length_c   1.000
_cell.angle_alpha   90.00
_cell.angle_beta   90.00
_cell.angle_gamma   90.00
#
_symmetry.space_group_name_H-M   'P 1'
#
loop_
_entity.id
_entity.type
_entity.pdbx_description
1 polymer ?
#
loop_
_entity_poly.entity_id
_entity_poly.type
_entity_poly.pdbx_seq_one_letter_code
_entity_poly.pdbx_strand_id
1 'polypeptide(L)' 'MNEVSLHHGDCLEVMKSIPSASVDLVLADLPYGTTHCAWDVIIPFAPLWEQYLRIAKPEAAIVLCAAQPFASMVGSMPKA' A
#
# COMPACT_ATOMS: atom_id res chain seq x y z
N MET A 1 -0.14 -26.65 1.85
CA MET A 1 0.13 -25.83 3.04
C MET A 1 0.19 -24.40 2.54
N ASN A 2 -0.58 -23.48 3.12
CA ASN A 2 -0.43 -22.07 2.76
C ASN A 2 0.82 -21.56 3.47
N GLU A 3 1.79 -21.10 2.70
CA GLU A 3 3.01 -20.47 3.21
C GLU A 3 2.67 -19.03 3.60
N VAL A 4 3.14 -18.61 4.78
CA VAL A 4 2.96 -17.25 5.29
C VAL A 4 4.35 -16.66 5.52
N SER A 5 4.67 -15.59 4.81
CA SER A 5 5.90 -14.82 5.00
C SER A 5 5.61 -13.51 5.72
N LEU A 6 6.42 -13.18 6.73
CA LEU A 6 6.36 -11.90 7.44
C LEU A 6 7.67 -11.15 7.18
N HIS A 7 7.54 -9.90 6.76
CA HIS A 7 8.67 -9.03 6.47
C HIS A 7 8.68 -7.87 7.47
N HIS A 8 9.84 -7.61 8.08
CA HIS A 8 10.03 -6.50 9.02
C HIS A 8 10.83 -5.38 8.35
N GLY A 9 10.26 -4.19 8.28
CA GLY A 9 10.92 -3.00 7.74
C GLY A 9 9.94 -1.93 7.26
N ASP A 10 10.47 -0.87 6.67
CA ASP A 10 9.68 0.11 5.94
C ASP A 10 9.01 -0.55 4.73
N CYS A 11 7.69 -0.36 4.57
CA CYS A 11 6.94 -1.04 3.53
C CYS A 11 7.41 -0.67 2.11
N LEU A 12 7.82 0.57 1.85
CA LEU A 12 8.30 1.01 0.54
C LEU A 12 9.64 0.36 0.19
N GLU A 13 10.49 0.13 1.18
CA GLU A 13 11.76 -0.57 0.99
C GLU A 13 11.58 -2.09 0.85
N VAL A 14 10.75 -2.69 1.71
CA VAL A 14 10.45 -4.13 1.67
C VAL A 14 9.80 -4.51 0.34
N MET A 15 8.86 -3.70 -0.16
CA MET A 15 8.19 -3.97 -1.43
C MET A 15 9.16 -4.11 -2.60
N LYS A 16 10.32 -3.45 -2.60
CA LYS A 16 11.34 -3.56 -3.67
C LYS A 16 11.87 -4.98 -3.84
N SER A 17 11.81 -5.81 -2.78
CA SER A 17 12.20 -7.23 -2.84
C SER A 17 11.13 -8.15 -3.43
N ILE A 18 9.88 -7.67 -3.53
CA ILE A 18 8.76 -8.44 -4.09
C ILE A 18 8.85 -8.39 -5.63
N PRO A 19 8.80 -9.54 -6.33
CA PRO A 19 8.84 -9.58 -7.78
C PRO A 19 7.69 -8.80 -8.43
N SER A 20 7.95 -8.23 -9.61
CA SER A 20 6.91 -7.54 -10.38
C SER A 20 5.80 -8.51 -10.82
N ALA A 21 4.55 -8.02 -10.88
CA ALA A 21 3.37 -8.79 -11.29
C ALA A 21 3.22 -10.16 -10.59
N SER A 22 3.53 -10.22 -9.29
CA SER A 22 3.48 -11.46 -8.50
C SER A 22 2.34 -11.49 -7.49
N VAL A 23 1.67 -10.36 -7.24
CA VAL A 23 0.62 -10.21 -6.23
C VAL A 23 -0.76 -10.16 -6.88
N ASP A 24 -1.67 -11.04 -6.45
CA ASP A 24 -3.06 -11.12 -6.92
C ASP A 24 -4.02 -10.16 -6.18
N LEU A 25 -3.66 -9.73 -4.97
CA LEU A 25 -4.43 -8.79 -4.15
C LEU A 25 -3.50 -7.98 -3.26
N VAL A 26 -3.62 -6.65 -3.31
CA VAL A 26 -3.08 -5.76 -2.29
C VAL A 26 -4.23 -5.36 -1.37
N LEU A 27 -4.13 -5.73 -0.09
CA LEU A 27 -5.05 -5.28 0.94
C LEU A 27 -4.24 -4.53 2.00
N ALA A 28 -4.50 -3.24 2.18
CA ALA A 28 -3.72 -2.41 3.08
C ALA A 28 -4.58 -1.49 3.93
N ASP A 29 -4.20 -1.39 5.20
CA ASP A 29 -4.65 -0.36 6.13
C ASP A 29 -3.49 0.61 6.36
N LEU A 30 -3.57 1.79 5.75
CA LEU A 30 -2.48 2.76 5.71
C LEU A 30 -2.50 3.66 6.96
N PRO A 31 -1.39 4.33 7.29
CA PRO A 31 -1.42 5.41 8.27
C PRO A 31 -2.26 6.58 7.75
N TYR A 32 -3.30 6.96 8.49
CA TYR A 32 -4.25 8.00 8.09
C TYR A 32 -3.86 9.40 8.56
N GLY A 33 -2.91 9.52 9.49
CA GLY A 33 -2.53 10.81 10.09
C GLY A 33 -3.56 11.32 11.08
N THR A 34 -4.26 10.43 11.79
CA THR A 34 -5.37 10.78 12.68
C THR A 34 -5.04 10.59 14.16
N THR A 35 -3.92 9.97 14.48
CA THR A 35 -3.46 9.69 15.85
C THR A 35 -2.19 10.46 16.20
N HIS A 36 -1.80 10.42 17.48
CA HIS A 36 -0.55 11.01 17.98
C HIS A 36 0.64 10.04 17.91
N CYS A 37 0.48 8.90 17.26
CA CYS A 37 1.55 7.91 17.13
C CYS A 37 2.57 8.37 16.07
N ALA A 38 3.86 8.21 16.38
CA ALA A 38 4.93 8.62 15.46
C ALA A 38 4.92 7.89 14.11
N TRP A 39 4.30 6.71 14.04
CA TRP A 39 4.16 5.93 12.82
C TRP A 39 2.95 6.33 11.96
N ASP A 40 1.98 7.04 12.54
CA ASP A 40 0.74 7.44 11.85
C ASP A 40 0.96 8.73 11.08
N VAL A 41 1.89 8.68 10.14
CA VAL A 41 2.21 9.77 9.22
C VAL A 41 1.77 9.35 7.84
N ILE A 42 1.05 10.25 7.15
CA ILE A 42 0.55 9.97 5.80
C ILE A 42 1.71 9.53 4.91
N ILE A 43 1.60 8.30 4.40
CA ILE A 43 2.60 7.69 3.54
C ILE A 43 2.71 8.46 2.21
N PRO A 44 3.92 8.65 1.66
CA PRO A 44 4.08 9.29 0.35
C PRO A 44 3.39 8.45 -0.73
N PHE A 45 2.35 9.00 -1.36
CA PHE A 45 1.52 8.20 -2.26
C PHE A 45 2.17 7.88 -3.60
N ALA A 46 3.02 8.75 -4.14
CA ALA A 46 3.69 8.50 -5.42
C ALA A 46 4.54 7.20 -5.39
N PRO A 47 5.48 7.02 -4.44
CA PRO A 47 6.23 5.76 -4.35
C PRO A 47 5.35 4.58 -3.92
N LEU A 48 4.27 4.81 -3.17
CA LEU A 48 3.31 3.75 -2.83
C LEU A 48 2.67 3.17 -4.09
N TRP A 49 2.11 4.02 -4.96
CA TRP A 49 1.47 3.56 -6.18
C TRP A 49 2.44 2.97 -7.18
N GLU A 50 3.64 3.53 -7.30
CA GLU A 50 4.70 2.94 -8.12
C GLU A 50 4.97 1.49 -7.71
N GLN A 51 5.12 1.23 -6.40
CA GLN A 51 5.35 -0.12 -5.91
C GLN A 51 4.11 -1.02 -6.08
N TYR A 52 2.92 -0.54 -5.72
CA TYR A 52 1.68 -1.31 -5.87
C TYR A 52 1.44 -1.74 -7.31
N LEU A 53 1.55 -0.82 -8.27
CA LEU A 53 1.37 -1.13 -9.70
C LEU A 53 2.47 -2.03 -10.25
N ARG A 54 3.69 -1.94 -9.70
CA ARG A 54 4.79 -2.83 -10.09
C ARG A 54 4.57 -4.27 -9.62
N ILE A 55 4.16 -4.47 -8.37
CA ILE A 55 4.04 -5.82 -7.76
C ILE A 55 2.71 -6.50 -8.10
N ALA A 56 1.64 -5.71 -8.29
CA ALA A 56 0.31 -6.21 -8.62
C ALA A 56 0.27 -6.74 -10.05
N LYS A 57 -0.44 -7.86 -10.26
CA LYS A 57 -0.77 -8.32 -11.61
C LYS A 57 -1.74 -7.32 -12.28
N PRO A 58 -1.80 -7.26 -13.62
CA PRO A 58 -2.73 -6.37 -14.33
C PRO A 58 -4.20 -6.49 -13.90
N GLU A 59 -4.62 -7.69 -13.52
CA GLU A 59 -5.97 -8.03 -13.05
C GLU A 59 -6.15 -7.99 -11.53
N ALA A 60 -5.10 -7.69 -10.78
CA ALA A 60 -5.14 -7.72 -9.32
C ALA A 60 -5.98 -6.57 -8.75
N ALA A 61 -6.71 -6.86 -7.68
CA ALA A 61 -7.41 -5.84 -6.92
C ALA A 61 -6.44 -5.14 -5.95
N ILE A 62 -6.57 -3.82 -5.84
CA ILE A 62 -5.91 -3.02 -4.79
C ILE A 62 -7.00 -2.42 -3.91
N VAL A 63 -7.10 -2.91 -2.69
CA VAL A 63 -8.13 -2.56 -1.71
C VAL A 63 -7.46 -1.83 -0.56
N LEU A 64 -7.82 -0.56 -0.38
CA LEU A 64 -7.29 0.29 0.69
C LEU A 64 -8.40 0.61 1.68
N CYS A 65 -8.15 0.31 2.95
CA CYS A 65 -8.98 0.82 4.02
C CYS A 65 -8.74 2.33 4.14
N ALA A 66 -9.81 3.08 4.40
CA ALA A 66 -9.72 4.52 4.58
C ALA A 66 -10.90 5.03 5.43
N ALA A 67 -10.64 6.07 6.22
CA ALA A 67 -11.65 6.90 6.87
C ALA A 67 -11.51 8.35 6.41
N GLN A 68 -12.57 9.17 6.52
CA GLN A 68 -12.42 10.61 6.25
C GLN A 68 -11.54 11.29 7.31
N PRO A 69 -10.71 12.29 6.93
CA PRO A 69 -10.57 12.89 5.60
C PRO A 69 -9.61 12.13 4.66
N PHE A 70 -8.91 11.11 5.15
CA PHE A 70 -7.93 10.33 4.38
C PHE A 70 -8.50 9.71 3.11
N ALA A 71 -9.74 9.21 3.16
CA ALA A 71 -10.44 8.67 2.00
C ALA A 71 -10.52 9.66 0.81
N SER A 72 -10.69 10.96 1.08
CA SER A 72 -10.73 11.99 0.03
C SER A 72 -9.37 12.19 -0.64
N MET A 73 -8.28 12.07 0.13
CA MET A 73 -6.92 12.18 -0.41
C MET A 73 -6.62 11.01 -1.36
N VAL A 74 -6.93 9.78 -0.93
CA VAL A 74 -6.76 8.56 -1.76
C VAL A 74 -7.61 8.61 -3.03
N GLY A 75 -8.87 9.02 -2.92
CA GLY A 75 -9.80 9.09 -4.06
C GLY A 75 -9.46 10.18 -5.08
N SER A 76 -8.75 11.23 -4.67
CA SER A 76 -8.34 12.33 -5.55
C SER A 76 -7.12 12.03 -6.42
N MET A 77 -6.44 10.90 -6.20
CA MET A 77 -5.24 10.58 -6.94
C MET A 77 -5.54 9.98 -8.31
N PRO A 78 -4.84 10.42 -9.36
CA PRO A 78 -4.86 9.73 -10.63
C PRO A 78 -4.27 8.33 -10.43
N LYS A 79 -5.06 7.31 -10.80
CA LYS A 79 -4.51 5.98 -11.06
C LYS A 79 -3.62 6.14 -12.28
N ALA A 80 -2.32 5.88 -12.14
CA ALA A 80 -1.37 6.00 -13.24
C ALA A 80 -1.81 5.17 -14.46
#